data_AF-A0A1I7VKY5-F1
#
_entry.id   AF-A0A1I7VKY5-F1
#
_cell.length_a   1.000
_cell.length_b   1.000
_cell.length_c   1.000
_cell.angle_alpha   90.00
_cell.angle_beta   90.00
_cell.angle_gamma   90.00
#
_symmetry.space_group_name_H-M   'P 1'
#
loop_
_entity.id
_entity.type
_entity.pdbx_description
1 polymer ?
#
loop_
_entity_poly.entity_id
_entity_poly.type
_entity_poly.pdbx_seq_one_letter_code
_entity_poly.pdbx_strand_id
1 'polypeptide(L)'
;MVQHVKLGKIIYNRYVDSLNFLSPYYDARQIYVRSTDTNRTLMSAMANFIGFYNNPSQNERIGIDFPNTTGWPRGFVAVPVHTVAYETDYIGNPDANCSRQEWLSKIIQQTPEWKILTENYTEVLKELEAVCKQSLAFNDVSYCVDTFYCEKVHAFNIPIDDLQYDQLEQLNNAIQNYENGLNLHPFEGVDFKHEVGKIRGGSILWSILNHFDLKLHCLKPETDESPECMWMRNLKYYAYSAHDTTLVALMCTLDAKQKILVNGGYPKYSAAMFFELWNTTDGPRLKVFISIIFYHLKEVFTKQNLKRILPDRRLFVRWTLRP
;
A
#
# COMPACT_ATOMS: atom_id res chain seq x y z
N MET A 1 -11.51 -10.91 -6.26
CA MET A 1 -11.94 -11.66 -5.05
C MET A 1 -11.09 -12.90 -4.75
N VAL A 2 -11.04 -13.91 -5.64
CA VAL A 2 -10.28 -15.18 -5.39
C VAL A 2 -8.84 -14.94 -4.95
N GLN A 3 -8.15 -13.99 -5.59
CA GLN A 3 -6.79 -13.59 -5.21
C GLN A 3 -6.69 -13.11 -3.75
N HIS A 4 -7.62 -12.27 -3.31
CA HIS A 4 -7.68 -11.81 -1.92
C HIS A 4 -8.03 -12.94 -0.93
N VAL A 5 -8.91 -13.88 -1.30
CA VAL A 5 -9.18 -15.07 -0.48
C VAL A 5 -7.89 -15.90 -0.30
N LYS A 6 -7.12 -16.11 -1.38
CA LYS A 6 -5.82 -16.81 -1.31
C LYS A 6 -4.83 -16.07 -0.40
N LEU A 7 -4.73 -14.75 -0.54
CA LEU A 7 -3.91 -13.91 0.33
C LEU A 7 -4.34 -14.05 1.80
N GLY A 8 -5.64 -13.99 2.09
CA GLY A 8 -6.19 -14.16 3.44
C GLY A 8 -5.76 -15.47 4.08
N LYS A 9 -5.80 -16.58 3.33
CA LYS A 9 -5.32 -17.89 3.80
C LYS A 9 -3.82 -17.88 4.10
N ILE A 10 -3.01 -17.25 3.26
CA ILE A 10 -1.56 -17.11 3.49
C ILE A 10 -1.30 -16.31 4.78
N ILE A 11 -2.07 -15.25 5.02
CA ILE A 11 -1.95 -14.40 6.20
C ILE A 11 -2.40 -15.16 7.46
N TYR A 12 -3.53 -15.90 7.41
CA TYR A 12 -3.97 -16.78 8.50
C TYR A 12 -2.89 -17.81 8.86
N ASN A 13 -2.38 -18.56 7.87
CA ASN A 13 -1.33 -19.56 8.10
C ASN A 13 -0.09 -18.96 8.77
N ARG A 14 0.27 -17.72 8.42
CA ARG A 14 1.41 -17.03 9.02
C ARG A 14 1.12 -16.60 10.46
N TYR A 15 0.05 -15.83 10.69
CA TYR A 15 -0.15 -15.15 11.97
C TYR A 15 -0.96 -15.96 12.98
N VAL A 16 -1.75 -16.93 12.53
CA VAL A 16 -2.44 -17.88 13.40
C VAL A 16 -1.62 -19.16 13.52
N ASP A 17 -1.48 -19.95 12.44
CA ASP A 17 -0.94 -21.30 12.56
C ASP A 17 0.56 -21.35 12.88
N SER A 18 1.36 -20.54 12.20
CA SER A 18 2.83 -20.61 12.30
C SER A 18 3.38 -19.81 13.48
N LEU A 19 2.83 -18.63 13.74
CA LEU A 19 3.32 -17.71 14.76
C LEU A 19 2.52 -17.74 16.06
N ASN A 20 1.31 -18.32 16.07
CA ASN A 20 0.37 -18.27 17.19
C ASN A 20 0.17 -16.84 17.73
N PHE A 21 0.21 -15.85 16.83
CA PHE A 21 0.17 -14.43 17.18
C PHE A 21 -1.28 -13.94 17.34
N LEU A 22 -2.13 -14.27 16.37
CA LEU A 22 -3.57 -13.99 16.37
C LEU A 22 -4.37 -15.19 16.86
N SER A 23 -5.54 -14.91 17.42
CA SER A 23 -6.51 -15.95 17.79
C SER A 23 -6.94 -16.77 16.56
N PRO A 24 -7.17 -18.10 16.72
CA PRO A 24 -7.73 -18.94 15.66
C PRO A 24 -9.16 -18.57 15.28
N TYR A 25 -9.84 -17.78 16.11
CA TYR A 25 -11.13 -17.18 15.84
C TYR A 25 -11.03 -15.66 15.78
N TYR A 26 -11.94 -15.03 15.03
CA TYR A 26 -11.99 -13.58 14.97
C TYR A 26 -12.24 -12.97 16.36
N ASP A 27 -11.41 -12.01 16.74
CA ASP A 27 -11.55 -11.20 17.94
C ASP A 27 -11.45 -9.72 17.53
N ALA A 28 -12.57 -9.00 17.64
CA ALA A 28 -12.66 -7.60 17.26
C ALA A 28 -11.70 -6.69 18.04
N ARG A 29 -11.16 -7.16 19.18
CA ARG A 29 -10.15 -6.42 19.94
C ARG A 29 -8.74 -6.59 19.37
N GLN A 30 -8.49 -7.65 18.60
CA GLN A 30 -7.17 -7.98 18.05
C GLN A 30 -6.95 -7.42 16.64
N ILE A 31 -8.02 -7.13 15.89
CA ILE A 31 -7.96 -6.77 14.48
C ILE A 31 -8.73 -5.48 14.21
N TYR A 32 -8.08 -4.58 13.47
CA TYR A 32 -8.72 -3.43 12.85
C TYR A 32 -8.50 -3.45 11.35
N VAL A 33 -9.55 -3.17 10.58
CA VAL A 33 -9.50 -3.17 9.12
C VAL A 33 -9.96 -1.82 8.60
N ARG A 34 -9.09 -1.18 7.83
CA ARG A 34 -9.37 0.08 7.15
C ARG A 34 -9.27 -0.12 5.64
N SER A 35 -10.16 0.51 4.89
CA SER A 35 -10.09 0.57 3.44
C SER A 35 -10.34 1.97 2.93
N THR A 36 -9.78 2.32 1.77
CA THR A 36 -10.23 3.48 1.01
C THR A 36 -11.67 3.28 0.55
N ASP A 37 -12.43 4.37 0.39
CA ASP A 37 -13.85 4.33 0.05
C ASP A 37 -14.08 4.08 -1.44
N THR A 38 -13.75 2.87 -1.90
CA THR A 38 -14.06 2.39 -3.25
C THR A 38 -14.55 0.94 -3.19
N ASN A 39 -15.49 0.58 -4.06
CA ASN A 39 -16.05 -0.78 -4.09
C ASN A 39 -14.95 -1.85 -4.18
N ARG A 40 -13.95 -1.65 -5.05
CA ARG A 40 -12.89 -2.64 -5.28
C ARG A 40 -12.02 -2.89 -4.05
N THR A 41 -11.74 -1.88 -3.24
CA THR A 41 -10.91 -2.00 -2.02
C THR A 41 -11.71 -2.57 -0.87
N LEU A 42 -12.94 -2.10 -0.66
CA LEU A 42 -13.88 -2.65 0.34
C LEU A 42 -14.15 -4.15 0.10
N MET A 43 -14.49 -4.52 -1.14
CA MET A 43 -14.74 -5.91 -1.52
C MET A 43 -13.47 -6.77 -1.43
N SER A 44 -12.29 -6.19 -1.66
CA SER A 44 -11.01 -6.87 -1.50
C SER A 44 -10.68 -7.15 -0.04
N ALA A 45 -10.93 -6.20 0.87
CA ALA A 45 -10.79 -6.40 2.31
C ALA A 45 -11.74 -7.50 2.80
N MET A 46 -13.02 -7.45 2.42
CA MET A 46 -13.99 -8.49 2.77
C MET A 46 -13.56 -9.86 2.23
N ALA A 47 -13.17 -9.96 0.96
CA ALA A 47 -12.68 -11.20 0.37
C ALA A 47 -11.41 -11.74 1.05
N ASN A 48 -10.53 -10.84 1.51
CA ASN A 48 -9.35 -11.22 2.27
C ASN A 48 -9.73 -11.86 3.61
N PHE A 49 -10.64 -11.25 4.36
CA PHE A 49 -11.11 -11.78 5.64
C PHE A 49 -12.00 -13.02 5.51
N ILE A 50 -12.67 -13.24 4.37
CA ILE A 50 -13.24 -14.54 4.02
C ILE A 50 -12.13 -15.60 3.97
N GLY A 51 -11.02 -15.32 3.28
CA GLY A 51 -9.87 -16.23 3.27
C GLY A 51 -9.19 -16.41 4.64
N PHE A 52 -9.29 -15.39 5.49
CA PHE A 52 -8.66 -15.34 6.81
C PHE A 52 -9.47 -16.17 7.83
N TYR A 53 -10.76 -15.88 8.04
CA TYR A 53 -11.54 -16.44 9.15
C TYR A 53 -12.74 -17.32 8.74
N ASN A 54 -13.09 -17.38 7.46
CA ASN A 54 -14.18 -18.26 7.03
C ASN A 54 -13.61 -19.63 6.65
N ASN A 55 -13.35 -20.45 7.66
CA ASN A 55 -12.89 -21.82 7.49
C ASN A 55 -13.91 -22.83 8.05
N PRO A 56 -14.87 -23.28 7.24
CA PRO A 56 -16.01 -24.06 7.71
C PRO A 56 -15.67 -25.47 8.20
N SER A 57 -14.44 -25.96 7.97
CA SER A 57 -14.05 -27.34 8.30
C SER A 57 -13.14 -27.49 9.51
N GLN A 58 -12.59 -26.39 10.05
CA GLN A 58 -11.58 -26.48 11.11
C GLN A 58 -11.99 -25.85 12.44
N ASN A 59 -12.67 -24.70 12.44
CA ASN A 59 -12.84 -23.88 13.65
C ASN A 59 -14.19 -23.12 13.66
N GLU A 60 -15.29 -23.73 13.27
CA GLU A 60 -16.61 -23.08 13.33
C GLU A 60 -17.16 -23.02 14.76
N ARG A 61 -17.45 -21.82 15.27
CA ARG A 61 -18.24 -21.64 16.50
C ARG A 61 -19.62 -21.08 16.18
N ILE A 62 -20.48 -21.99 15.73
CA ILE A 62 -21.87 -21.67 15.36
C ILE A 62 -22.60 -21.06 16.57
N GLY A 63 -23.29 -19.93 16.37
CA GLY A 63 -23.96 -19.17 17.42
C GLY A 63 -23.06 -18.21 18.20
N ILE A 64 -21.73 -18.22 17.96
CA ILE A 64 -20.75 -17.31 18.57
C ILE A 64 -20.12 -16.42 17.50
N ASP A 65 -19.45 -17.02 16.51
CA ASP A 65 -18.77 -16.29 15.43
C ASP A 65 -19.73 -15.87 14.32
N PHE A 66 -20.82 -16.62 14.18
CA PHE A 66 -21.90 -16.32 13.25
C PHE A 66 -23.24 -16.94 13.70
N PRO A 67 -24.38 -16.34 13.31
CA PRO A 67 -25.72 -16.84 13.67
C PRO A 67 -26.01 -18.26 13.19
N ASN A 68 -26.70 -19.05 14.03
CA ASN A 68 -27.26 -20.35 13.64
C ASN A 68 -28.65 -20.19 13.01
N THR A 69 -28.75 -19.57 11.83
CA THR A 69 -30.04 -19.34 11.16
C THR A 69 -30.01 -19.72 9.68
N THR A 70 -31.15 -20.23 9.19
CA THR A 70 -31.40 -20.58 7.79
C THR A 70 -31.44 -19.29 6.97
N GLY A 71 -30.32 -18.91 6.36
CA GLY A 71 -30.16 -17.66 5.62
C GLY A 71 -28.81 -16.98 5.85
N TRP A 72 -28.13 -17.33 6.95
CA TRP A 72 -26.74 -16.94 7.13
C TRP A 72 -25.81 -17.89 6.38
N PRO A 73 -24.86 -17.39 5.55
CA PRO A 73 -23.91 -18.26 4.89
C PRO A 73 -23.05 -19.00 5.92
N ARG A 74 -23.08 -20.33 5.91
CA ARG A 74 -22.32 -21.14 6.87
C ARG A 74 -20.83 -20.80 6.83
N GLY A 75 -20.24 -20.57 8.00
CA GLY A 75 -18.83 -20.23 8.16
C GLY A 75 -18.51 -18.77 7.84
N PHE A 76 -19.48 -17.93 7.47
CA PHE A 76 -19.23 -16.52 7.19
C PHE A 76 -19.12 -15.71 8.48
N VAL A 77 -17.91 -15.26 8.80
CA VAL A 77 -17.62 -14.35 9.91
C VAL A 77 -17.62 -12.91 9.37
N ALA A 78 -18.51 -12.07 9.90
CA ALA A 78 -18.61 -10.68 9.50
C ALA A 78 -17.52 -9.85 10.17
N VAL A 79 -16.44 -9.54 9.44
CA VAL A 79 -15.36 -8.65 9.89
C VAL A 79 -15.66 -7.21 9.43
N PRO A 80 -15.78 -6.23 10.33
CA PRO A 80 -15.99 -4.84 9.97
C PRO A 80 -14.84 -4.27 9.14
N VAL A 81 -15.17 -3.54 8.08
CA VAL A 81 -14.22 -2.78 7.25
C VAL A 81 -14.57 -1.31 7.37
N HIS A 82 -13.69 -0.54 8.01
CA HIS A 82 -13.88 0.89 8.22
C HIS A 82 -13.37 1.68 7.02
N THR A 83 -14.02 2.80 6.73
CA THR A 83 -13.59 3.71 5.66
C THR A 83 -13.83 5.16 6.03
N VAL A 84 -13.27 6.05 5.24
CA VAL A 84 -13.49 7.50 5.26
C VAL A 84 -13.64 7.96 3.81
N ALA A 85 -14.35 9.05 3.57
CA ALA A 85 -14.60 9.54 2.22
C ALA A 85 -13.30 9.68 1.40
N TYR A 86 -13.31 9.12 0.19
CA TYR A 86 -12.11 8.94 -0.67
C TYR A 86 -11.32 10.23 -0.89
N GLU A 87 -12.02 11.35 -1.13
CA GLU A 87 -11.43 12.67 -1.39
C GLU A 87 -10.65 13.25 -0.20
N THR A 88 -10.95 12.76 1.01
CA THR A 88 -10.33 13.19 2.26
C THR A 88 -9.51 12.07 2.92
N ASP A 89 -9.25 10.98 2.20
CA ASP A 89 -8.44 9.87 2.69
C ASP A 89 -6.95 10.14 2.48
N TYR A 90 -6.35 10.98 3.32
CA TYR A 90 -4.91 11.29 3.24
C TYR A 90 -3.98 10.12 3.63
N ILE A 91 -4.50 8.97 4.06
CA ILE A 91 -3.70 7.80 4.47
C ILE A 91 -3.69 6.74 3.37
N GLY A 92 -4.87 6.36 2.88
CA GLY A 92 -5.04 5.30 1.90
C GLY A 92 -4.95 5.79 0.45
N ASN A 93 -5.25 7.07 0.19
CA ASN A 93 -5.22 7.66 -1.13
C ASN A 93 -4.03 8.64 -1.27
N PRO A 94 -2.94 8.25 -1.94
CA PRO A 94 -1.79 9.14 -2.17
C PRO A 94 -2.09 10.27 -3.17
N ASP A 95 -3.25 10.23 -3.82
CA ASP A 95 -3.74 11.22 -4.77
C ASP A 95 -4.83 12.12 -4.17
N ALA A 96 -5.04 12.04 -2.84
CA ALA A 96 -5.95 12.93 -2.13
C ALA A 96 -5.53 14.41 -2.32
N ASN A 97 -6.53 15.31 -2.34
CA ASN A 97 -6.31 16.71 -2.71
C ASN A 97 -5.23 17.37 -1.83
N CYS A 98 -4.15 17.84 -2.47
CA CYS A 98 -2.99 18.43 -1.82
C CYS A 98 -2.36 19.50 -2.72
N SER A 99 -2.52 20.78 -2.36
CA SER A 99 -1.95 21.89 -3.16
C SER A 99 -0.44 21.81 -3.32
N ARG A 100 0.28 21.19 -2.37
CA ARG A 100 1.73 20.94 -2.49
C ARG A 100 2.03 19.92 -3.59
N GLN A 101 1.19 18.91 -3.77
CA GLN A 101 1.32 17.91 -4.83
C GLN A 101 1.09 18.54 -6.20
N GLU A 102 0.06 19.38 -6.35
CA GLU A 102 -0.18 20.13 -7.58
C GLU A 102 0.99 21.03 -7.93
N TRP A 103 1.55 21.74 -6.94
CA TRP A 103 2.73 22.57 -7.14
C TRP A 103 3.94 21.74 -7.58
N LEU A 104 4.23 20.62 -6.90
CA LEU A 104 5.35 19.73 -7.27
C LEU A 104 5.17 19.17 -8.68
N SER A 105 3.97 18.75 -9.06
CA SER A 105 3.67 18.25 -10.41
C SER A 105 3.99 19.30 -11.49
N LYS A 106 3.64 20.57 -11.26
CA LYS A 106 3.97 21.67 -12.19
C LYS A 106 5.47 21.92 -12.30
N ILE A 107 6.23 21.75 -11.22
CA ILE A 107 7.70 21.87 -11.25
C ILE A 107 8.32 20.66 -11.96
N ILE A 108 7.81 19.44 -11.71
CA ILE A 108 8.24 18.21 -12.40
C ILE A 108 8.08 18.35 -13.91
N GLN A 109 6.96 18.90 -14.39
CA GLN A 109 6.72 19.10 -15.83
C GLN A 109 7.69 20.07 -16.51
N GLN A 110 8.44 20.86 -15.74
CA GLN A 110 9.41 21.82 -16.27
C GLN A 110 10.83 21.25 -16.37
N THR A 111 11.08 20.08 -15.78
CA THR A 111 12.42 19.46 -15.75
C THR A 111 12.88 19.05 -17.15
N PRO A 112 14.21 19.00 -17.39
CA PRO A 112 14.76 18.45 -18.63
C PRO A 112 14.28 17.02 -18.91
N GLU A 113 14.21 16.17 -17.88
CA GLU A 113 13.78 14.78 -17.97
C GLU A 113 12.35 14.65 -18.50
N TRP A 114 11.42 15.49 -18.00
CA TRP A 114 10.04 15.50 -18.47
C TRP A 114 9.93 15.94 -19.92
N LYS A 115 10.66 16.99 -20.31
CA LYS A 115 10.67 17.50 -21.69
C LYS A 115 11.21 16.47 -22.67
N ILE A 116 12.34 15.82 -22.33
CA ILE A 116 12.93 14.75 -23.12
C ILE A 116 11.97 13.57 -23.25
N LEU A 117 11.30 13.16 -22.17
CA LEU A 117 10.31 12.09 -22.22
C LEU A 117 9.14 12.45 -23.14
N THR A 118 8.64 13.69 -23.05
CA THR A 118 7.56 14.19 -23.91
C THR A 118 7.95 14.17 -25.39
N GLU A 119 9.15 14.67 -25.72
CA GLU A 119 9.69 14.69 -27.07
C GLU A 119 9.84 13.26 -27.64
N ASN A 120 10.40 12.34 -26.86
CA ASN A 120 10.65 10.95 -27.27
C ASN A 120 9.36 10.16 -27.57
N TYR A 121 8.25 10.48 -26.90
CA TYR A 121 7.00 9.74 -27.01
C TYR A 121 5.90 10.49 -27.78
N THR A 122 6.20 11.67 -28.33
CA THR A 122 5.23 12.48 -29.08
C THR A 122 4.59 11.70 -30.22
N GLU A 123 5.36 10.93 -30.97
CA GLU A 123 4.81 10.18 -32.13
C GLU A 123 3.99 8.97 -31.68
N VAL A 124 4.45 8.22 -30.68
CA VAL A 124 3.71 7.10 -30.08
C VAL A 124 2.34 7.57 -29.57
N LEU A 125 2.26 8.76 -28.98
CA LEU A 125 1.00 9.32 -28.50
C LEU A 125 0.06 9.73 -29.63
N LYS A 126 0.57 10.31 -30.72
CA LYS A 126 -0.26 10.63 -31.89
C LYS A 126 -0.86 9.39 -32.53
N GLU A 127 -0.09 8.31 -32.61
CA GLU A 127 -0.59 7.02 -33.10
C GLU A 127 -1.70 6.50 -32.19
N LEU A 128 -1.53 6.58 -30.87
CA LEU A 128 -2.57 6.21 -29.90
C LEU A 128 -3.82 7.10 -30.02
N GLU A 129 -3.66 8.42 -30.17
CA GLU A 129 -4.78 9.35 -30.39
C GLU A 129 -5.57 9.01 -31.65
N ALA A 130 -4.88 8.60 -32.74
CA ALA A 130 -5.53 8.16 -33.98
C ALA A 130 -6.34 6.87 -33.77
N VAL A 131 -5.84 5.94 -32.97
CA VAL A 131 -6.55 4.71 -32.58
C VAL A 131 -7.77 5.03 -31.71
N CYS A 132 -7.59 5.89 -30.70
CA CYS A 132 -8.65 6.26 -29.76
C CYS A 132 -9.67 7.27 -30.34
N LYS A 133 -9.35 7.92 -31.47
CA LYS A 133 -10.14 8.98 -32.11
C LYS A 133 -10.46 10.15 -31.17
N GLN A 134 -9.55 10.44 -30.26
CA GLN A 134 -9.65 11.53 -29.29
C GLN A 134 -8.26 12.05 -28.96
N SER A 135 -8.16 13.32 -28.56
CA SER A 135 -6.90 13.84 -28.03
C SER A 135 -6.64 13.29 -26.62
N LEU A 136 -5.38 13.05 -26.30
CA LEU A 136 -4.92 12.47 -25.06
C LEU A 136 -3.86 13.37 -24.42
N ALA A 137 -4.10 13.83 -23.19
CA ALA A 137 -3.06 14.52 -22.46
C ALA A 137 -1.94 13.53 -22.09
N PHE A 138 -0.70 14.02 -22.01
CA PHE A 138 0.46 13.18 -21.71
C PHE A 138 0.31 12.36 -20.41
N ASN A 139 -0.34 12.92 -19.39
CA ASN A 139 -0.58 12.24 -18.11
C ASN A 139 -1.71 11.20 -18.17
N ASP A 140 -2.59 11.28 -19.17
CA ASP A 140 -3.77 10.41 -19.31
C ASP A 140 -3.42 9.06 -19.95
N VAL A 141 -2.17 8.87 -20.38
CA VAL A 141 -1.65 7.60 -20.92
C VAL A 141 -1.89 6.43 -19.97
N SER A 142 -1.83 6.69 -18.67
CA SER A 142 -2.07 5.68 -17.63
C SER A 142 -3.44 5.00 -17.77
N TYR A 143 -4.49 5.74 -18.17
CA TYR A 143 -5.82 5.18 -18.37
C TYR A 143 -5.86 4.19 -19.53
N CYS A 144 -5.18 4.51 -20.64
CA CYS A 144 -5.10 3.61 -21.80
C CYS A 144 -4.31 2.35 -21.45
N VAL A 145 -3.14 2.49 -20.83
CA VAL A 145 -2.28 1.36 -20.44
C VAL A 145 -2.99 0.42 -19.46
N ASP A 146 -3.66 0.96 -18.44
CA ASP A 146 -4.41 0.14 -17.48
C ASP A 146 -5.61 -0.58 -18.14
N THR A 147 -6.31 0.10 -19.04
CA THR A 147 -7.41 -0.50 -19.82
C THR A 147 -6.91 -1.67 -20.66
N PHE A 148 -5.86 -1.46 -21.45
CA PHE A 148 -5.27 -2.50 -22.30
C PHE A 148 -4.72 -3.66 -21.46
N TYR A 149 -4.08 -3.37 -20.32
CA TYR A 149 -3.65 -4.41 -19.39
C TYR A 149 -4.84 -5.26 -18.91
N CYS A 150 -5.93 -4.61 -18.48
CA CYS A 150 -7.15 -5.29 -18.05
C CYS A 150 -7.78 -6.13 -19.16
N GLU A 151 -7.83 -5.63 -20.38
CA GLU A 151 -8.34 -6.35 -21.55
C GLU A 151 -7.49 -7.58 -21.85
N LYS A 152 -6.16 -7.45 -21.90
CA LYS A 152 -5.22 -8.57 -22.12
C LYS A 152 -5.39 -9.67 -21.06
N VAL A 153 -5.48 -9.31 -19.77
CA VAL A 153 -5.62 -10.33 -18.70
C VAL A 153 -6.99 -11.03 -18.69
N HIS A 154 -7.98 -10.48 -19.38
CA HIS A 154 -9.30 -11.09 -19.59
C HIS A 154 -9.48 -11.64 -21.01
N ALA A 155 -8.38 -11.82 -21.76
CA ALA A 155 -8.35 -12.39 -23.11
C ALA A 155 -9.20 -11.61 -24.14
N PHE A 156 -9.34 -10.30 -23.95
CA PHE A 156 -9.86 -9.40 -24.98
C PHE A 156 -8.73 -8.96 -25.93
N ASN A 157 -9.12 -8.63 -27.15
CA ASN A 157 -8.21 -8.02 -28.11
C ASN A 157 -8.13 -6.51 -27.83
N ILE A 158 -6.92 -5.96 -27.89
CA ILE A 158 -6.67 -4.53 -27.78
C ILE A 158 -6.47 -3.92 -29.17
N PRO A 159 -6.72 -2.62 -29.37
CA PRO A 159 -6.69 -1.98 -30.69
C PRO A 159 -5.28 -1.56 -31.14
N ILE A 160 -4.23 -2.09 -30.51
CA ILE A 160 -2.82 -1.77 -30.76
C ILE A 160 -1.99 -3.06 -30.80
N ASP A 161 -0.80 -3.02 -31.40
CA ASP A 161 0.12 -4.16 -31.39
C ASP A 161 0.97 -4.22 -30.10
N ASP A 162 1.72 -5.33 -29.93
CA ASP A 162 2.54 -5.54 -28.74
C ASP A 162 3.71 -4.54 -28.63
N LEU A 163 4.26 -4.07 -29.76
CA LEU A 163 5.35 -3.10 -29.76
C LEU A 163 4.87 -1.74 -29.22
N GLN A 164 3.73 -1.27 -29.72
CA GLN A 164 3.13 -0.03 -29.26
C GLN A 164 2.68 -0.15 -27.80
N TYR A 165 2.12 -1.29 -27.39
CA TYR A 165 1.78 -1.54 -25.99
C TYR A 165 3.02 -1.45 -25.08
N ASP A 166 4.14 -2.06 -25.45
CA ASP A 166 5.37 -2.04 -24.67
C ASP A 166 5.95 -0.61 -24.55
N GLN A 167 5.85 0.20 -25.60
CA GLN A 167 6.24 1.61 -25.55
C GLN A 167 5.35 2.41 -24.60
N LEU A 168 4.04 2.21 -24.65
CA LEU A 168 3.09 2.88 -23.75
C LEU A 168 3.29 2.45 -22.29
N GLU A 169 3.59 1.17 -22.03
CA GLU A 169 3.91 0.69 -20.69
C GLU A 169 5.20 1.34 -20.16
N GLN A 170 6.24 1.47 -20.99
CA GLN A 170 7.47 2.17 -20.63
C GLN A 170 7.23 3.66 -20.32
N LEU A 171 6.42 4.33 -21.14
CA LEU A 171 6.02 5.71 -20.93
C LEU A 171 5.27 5.88 -19.61
N ASN A 172 4.24 5.06 -19.37
CA ASN A 172 3.46 5.10 -18.13
C ASN A 172 4.35 4.86 -16.90
N ASN A 173 5.24 3.88 -16.96
CA ASN A 173 6.20 3.61 -15.88
C ASN A 173 7.14 4.80 -15.62
N ALA A 174 7.58 5.50 -16.66
CA ALA A 174 8.42 6.69 -16.54
C ALA A 174 7.66 7.86 -15.89
N ILE A 175 6.45 8.17 -16.36
CA ILE A 175 5.57 9.19 -15.78
C ILE A 175 5.34 8.91 -14.30
N GLN A 176 4.94 7.68 -13.97
CA GLN A 176 4.65 7.29 -12.60
C GLN A 176 5.90 7.30 -11.70
N ASN A 177 7.09 7.05 -12.23
CA ASN A 177 8.33 7.26 -11.49
C ASN A 177 8.53 8.74 -11.15
N TYR A 178 8.33 9.64 -12.12
CA TYR A 178 8.45 11.08 -11.92
C TYR A 178 7.41 11.61 -10.92
N GLU A 179 6.16 11.17 -11.02
CA GLU A 179 5.09 11.52 -10.07
C GLU A 179 5.38 11.07 -8.63
N ASN A 180 6.19 10.02 -8.45
CA ASN A 180 6.66 9.55 -7.16
C ASN A 180 8.05 10.09 -6.78
N GLY A 181 8.56 11.10 -7.50
CA GLY A 181 9.82 11.79 -7.21
C GLY A 181 11.08 10.97 -7.53
N LEU A 182 10.96 9.92 -8.34
CA LEU A 182 12.09 9.08 -8.78
C LEU A 182 12.60 9.53 -10.14
N ASN A 183 13.85 9.17 -10.45
CA ASN A 183 14.49 9.41 -11.75
C ASN A 183 14.52 10.89 -12.20
N LEU A 184 14.45 11.81 -11.25
CA LEU A 184 14.53 13.25 -11.47
C LEU A 184 15.74 13.80 -10.71
N HIS A 185 16.53 14.65 -11.37
CA HIS A 185 17.53 15.45 -10.67
C HIS A 185 16.85 16.58 -9.89
N PRO A 186 17.47 17.07 -8.80
CA PRO A 186 16.98 18.26 -8.13
C PRO A 186 16.84 19.43 -9.10
N PHE A 187 15.70 20.10 -9.08
CA PHE A 187 15.37 21.20 -9.98
C PHE A 187 14.72 22.33 -9.19
N GLU A 188 15.13 23.57 -9.46
CA GLU A 188 14.67 24.77 -8.74
C GLU A 188 14.72 24.65 -7.20
N GLY A 189 15.75 23.97 -6.67
CA GLY A 189 15.94 23.76 -5.24
C GLY A 189 15.03 22.68 -4.62
N VAL A 190 14.30 21.93 -5.43
CA VAL A 190 13.44 20.83 -4.99
C VAL A 190 14.17 19.50 -5.09
N ASP A 191 14.31 18.79 -3.97
CA ASP A 191 14.61 17.36 -3.96
C ASP A 191 13.30 16.57 -4.06
N PHE A 192 12.95 16.13 -5.27
CA PHE A 192 11.67 15.48 -5.53
C PHE A 192 11.48 14.18 -4.75
N LYS A 193 12.53 13.36 -4.63
CA LYS A 193 12.46 12.09 -3.90
C LYS A 193 12.06 12.34 -2.44
N HIS A 194 12.60 13.39 -1.84
CA HIS A 194 12.27 13.75 -0.47
C HIS A 194 10.90 14.43 -0.35
N GLU A 195 10.62 15.45 -1.17
CA GLU A 195 9.40 16.26 -1.06
C GLU A 195 8.14 15.49 -1.46
N VAL A 196 8.19 14.72 -2.54
CA VAL A 196 7.09 13.86 -2.97
C VAL A 196 6.87 12.72 -1.97
N GLY A 197 7.97 12.11 -1.48
CA GLY A 197 7.92 11.04 -0.49
C GLY A 197 7.22 11.45 0.81
N LYS A 198 7.30 12.73 1.22
CA LYS A 198 6.58 13.26 2.39
C LYS A 198 5.07 13.29 2.20
N ILE A 199 4.60 13.70 1.03
CA ILE A 199 3.19 14.03 0.80
C ILE A 199 2.38 12.87 0.20
N ARG A 200 3.03 11.91 -0.47
CA ARG A 200 2.36 10.71 -1.01
C ARG A 200 2.42 9.53 -0.05
N GLY A 201 3.58 8.88 0.07
CA GLY A 201 3.74 7.67 0.91
C GLY A 201 4.03 7.96 2.39
N GLY A 202 4.38 9.20 2.73
CA GLY A 202 4.74 9.61 4.08
C GLY A 202 3.58 9.51 5.07
N SER A 203 2.36 9.78 4.64
CA SER A 203 1.16 9.74 5.50
C SER A 203 0.85 8.33 6.00
N ILE A 204 0.84 7.32 5.11
CA ILE A 204 0.63 5.93 5.49
C ILE A 204 1.81 5.37 6.30
N LEU A 205 3.04 5.75 5.94
CA LEU A 205 4.21 5.37 6.74
C LEU A 205 4.09 5.92 8.17
N TRP A 206 3.72 7.18 8.33
CA TRP A 206 3.48 7.78 9.64
C TRP A 206 2.34 7.11 10.39
N SER A 207 1.25 6.78 9.71
CA SER A 207 0.15 6.03 10.31
C SER A 207 0.66 4.71 10.88
N ILE A 208 1.41 3.92 10.11
CA ILE A 208 1.99 2.64 10.55
C ILE A 208 2.94 2.83 11.75
N LEU A 209 3.87 3.79 11.67
CA LEU A 209 4.84 4.04 12.73
C LEU A 209 4.15 4.50 14.03
N ASN A 210 3.15 5.37 13.93
CA ASN A 210 2.38 5.83 15.09
C ASN A 210 1.63 4.68 15.78
N HIS A 211 1.11 3.71 15.02
CA HIS A 211 0.50 2.52 15.62
C HIS A 211 1.53 1.68 16.39
N PHE A 212 2.75 1.52 15.87
CA PHE A 212 3.80 0.80 16.60
C PHE A 212 4.29 1.55 17.83
N ASP A 213 4.47 2.87 17.73
CA ASP A 213 4.91 3.69 18.87
C ASP A 213 3.83 3.70 19.96
N LEU A 214 2.55 3.83 19.58
CA LEU A 214 1.43 3.72 20.51
C LEU A 214 1.35 2.31 21.12
N LYS A 215 1.60 1.25 20.33
CA LYS A 215 1.65 -0.11 20.87
C LYS A 215 2.77 -0.26 21.91
N LEU A 216 3.98 0.23 21.62
CA LEU A 216 5.10 0.18 22.55
C LEU A 216 4.87 1.02 23.80
N HIS A 217 4.21 2.17 23.66
CA HIS A 217 3.76 2.98 24.80
C HIS A 217 2.81 2.18 25.68
N CYS A 218 1.76 1.59 25.11
CA CYS A 218 0.75 0.84 25.85
C CYS A 218 1.21 -0.54 26.37
N LEU A 219 2.43 -0.98 26.07
CA LEU A 219 3.02 -2.18 26.66
C LEU A 219 3.83 -1.89 27.93
N LYS A 220 4.01 -0.62 28.29
CA LYS A 220 4.73 -0.23 29.51
C LYS A 220 3.78 -0.20 30.71
N PRO A 221 4.15 -0.76 31.87
CA PRO A 221 3.29 -0.78 33.06
C PRO A 221 2.82 0.62 33.50
N GLU A 222 3.66 1.64 33.33
CA GLU A 222 3.38 3.00 33.81
C GLU A 222 2.31 3.72 32.98
N THR A 223 2.06 3.26 31.75
CA THR A 223 1.16 3.93 30.79
C THR A 223 0.05 3.01 30.28
N ASP A 224 -0.01 1.77 30.76
CA ASP A 224 -0.95 0.76 30.29
C ASP A 224 -2.42 1.13 30.58
N GLU A 225 -2.67 1.94 31.62
CA GLU A 225 -4.02 2.37 32.03
C GLU A 225 -4.49 3.67 31.35
N SER A 226 -3.67 4.27 30.47
CA SER A 226 -4.06 5.48 29.74
C SER A 226 -5.26 5.22 28.81
N PRO A 227 -6.17 6.19 28.59
CA PRO A 227 -7.37 6.00 27.77
C PRO A 227 -7.09 5.48 26.35
N GLU A 228 -6.03 5.98 25.71
CA GLU A 228 -5.56 5.55 24.38
C GLU A 228 -5.06 4.10 24.35
N CYS A 229 -4.72 3.52 25.51
CA CYS A 229 -4.22 2.15 25.62
C CYS A 229 -5.34 1.12 25.76
N MET A 230 -6.56 1.52 26.13
CA MET A 230 -7.68 0.60 26.30
C MET A 230 -7.95 -0.26 25.05
N TRP A 231 -7.90 0.34 23.86
CA TRP A 231 -8.08 -0.39 22.59
C TRP A 231 -6.76 -0.95 22.05
N MET A 232 -5.66 -0.20 22.15
CA MET A 232 -4.36 -0.58 21.61
C MET A 232 -3.75 -1.81 22.31
N ARG A 233 -4.02 -2.01 23.62
CA ARG A 233 -3.48 -3.14 24.39
C ARG A 233 -3.78 -4.47 23.72
N ASN A 234 -5.01 -4.66 23.25
CA ASN A 234 -5.45 -5.90 22.62
C ASN A 234 -5.21 -5.92 21.11
N LEU A 235 -5.08 -4.76 20.46
CA LEU A 235 -4.85 -4.70 19.02
C LEU A 235 -3.51 -5.37 18.67
N LYS A 236 -3.56 -6.27 17.68
CA LYS A 236 -2.41 -7.05 17.20
C LYS A 236 -2.18 -6.87 15.70
N TYR A 237 -3.24 -6.66 14.93
CA TYR A 237 -3.19 -6.60 13.47
C TYR A 237 -4.04 -5.43 12.94
N TYR A 238 -3.41 -4.55 12.16
CA TYR A 238 -4.06 -3.43 11.50
C TYR A 238 -3.89 -3.57 10.00
N ALA A 239 -4.99 -3.70 9.26
CA ALA A 239 -4.97 -3.86 7.81
C ALA A 239 -5.37 -2.56 7.10
N TYR A 240 -4.63 -2.22 6.06
CA TYR A 240 -4.96 -1.17 5.10
C TYR A 240 -5.26 -1.81 3.74
N SER A 241 -6.50 -1.74 3.28
CA SER A 241 -6.87 -2.15 1.91
C SER A 241 -7.01 -0.91 1.02
N ALA A 242 -6.04 -0.74 0.13
CA ALA A 242 -5.88 0.46 -0.68
C ALA A 242 -5.45 0.10 -2.11
N HIS A 243 -4.59 0.92 -2.71
CA HIS A 243 -4.26 0.88 -4.13
C HIS A 243 -2.81 0.45 -4.36
N ASP A 244 -2.53 0.07 -5.59
CA ASP A 244 -1.18 -0.08 -6.13
C ASP A 244 -0.38 1.23 -6.02
N THR A 245 -1.00 2.38 -6.28
CA THR A 245 -0.42 3.71 -6.04
C THR A 245 -0.02 3.91 -4.58
N THR A 246 -0.85 3.44 -3.62
CA THR A 246 -0.53 3.50 -2.18
C THR A 246 0.73 2.69 -1.86
N LEU A 247 0.83 1.47 -2.39
CA LEU A 247 2.00 0.62 -2.21
C LEU A 247 3.25 1.20 -2.86
N VAL A 248 3.14 1.72 -4.08
CA VAL A 248 4.25 2.35 -4.80
C VAL A 248 4.74 3.59 -4.07
N ALA A 249 3.84 4.48 -3.66
CA ALA A 249 4.19 5.68 -2.90
C ALA A 249 4.94 5.30 -1.62
N LEU A 250 4.45 4.31 -0.86
CA LEU A 250 5.12 3.81 0.33
C LEU A 250 6.50 3.20 0.02
N MET A 251 6.63 2.42 -1.05
CA MET A 251 7.92 1.87 -1.49
C MET A 251 8.91 2.95 -1.92
N CYS A 252 8.45 4.01 -2.57
CA CYS A 252 9.27 5.18 -2.92
C CYS A 252 9.75 5.91 -1.66
N THR A 253 8.83 6.17 -0.72
CA THR A 253 9.17 6.77 0.57
C THR A 253 10.18 5.92 1.34
N LEU A 254 10.15 4.59 1.21
CA LEU A 254 11.12 3.67 1.84
C LEU A 254 12.40 3.43 1.04
N ASP A 255 12.58 4.12 -0.09
CA ASP A 255 13.70 3.90 -1.03
C ASP A 255 13.87 2.43 -1.44
N ALA A 256 12.73 1.78 -1.70
CA ALA A 256 12.61 0.34 -1.91
C ALA A 256 11.99 -0.03 -3.27
N LYS A 257 11.29 0.90 -3.96
CA LYS A 257 10.57 0.59 -5.21
C LYS A 257 11.44 -0.13 -6.24
N GLN A 258 12.59 0.43 -6.59
CA GLN A 258 13.48 -0.13 -7.61
C GLN A 258 14.11 -1.47 -7.20
N LYS A 259 14.22 -1.75 -5.89
CA LYS A 259 14.75 -3.02 -5.37
C LYS A 259 13.70 -4.14 -5.43
N ILE A 260 12.45 -3.78 -5.17
CA ILE A 260 11.33 -4.71 -5.11
C ILE A 260 10.71 -4.95 -6.50
N LEU A 261 10.55 -3.88 -7.28
CA LEU A 261 9.93 -3.87 -8.60
C LEU A 261 11.03 -3.60 -9.64
N VAL A 262 11.89 -4.60 -9.87
CA VAL A 262 13.10 -4.49 -10.70
C VAL A 262 12.80 -4.01 -12.12
N ASN A 263 11.63 -4.37 -12.67
CA ASN A 263 11.20 -3.94 -14.01
C ASN A 263 10.57 -2.53 -14.02
N GLY A 264 10.60 -1.80 -12.89
CA GLY A 264 10.10 -0.43 -12.80
C GLY A 264 8.57 -0.26 -12.79
N GLY A 265 7.82 -1.35 -12.98
CA GLY A 265 6.35 -1.36 -13.02
C GLY A 265 5.67 -1.23 -11.65
N TYR A 266 4.40 -1.64 -11.60
CA TYR A 266 3.53 -1.56 -10.43
C TYR A 266 3.25 -2.92 -9.77
N PRO A 267 2.89 -2.94 -8.47
CA PRO A 267 2.47 -4.14 -7.78
C PRO A 267 1.30 -4.80 -8.51
N LYS A 268 1.40 -6.12 -8.73
CA LYS A 268 0.29 -6.90 -9.29
C LYS A 268 -0.88 -6.97 -8.30
N TYR A 269 -2.07 -7.31 -8.81
CA TYR A 269 -3.27 -7.47 -7.98
C TYR A 269 -3.00 -8.31 -6.74
N SER A 270 -3.59 -7.89 -5.61
CA SER A 270 -3.42 -8.49 -4.28
C SER A 270 -1.99 -8.56 -3.74
N ALA A 271 -1.04 -7.81 -4.30
CA ALA A 271 0.23 -7.57 -3.63
C ALA A 271 -0.01 -6.91 -2.26
N ALA A 272 0.81 -7.26 -1.27
CA ALA A 272 0.67 -6.76 0.10
C ALA A 272 2.04 -6.52 0.73
N MET A 273 2.18 -5.42 1.46
CA MET A 273 3.37 -5.10 2.24
C MET A 273 3.06 -5.28 3.73
N PHE A 274 3.96 -5.95 4.44
CA PHE A 274 3.79 -6.32 5.83
C PHE A 274 4.82 -5.60 6.68
N PHE A 275 4.37 -5.04 7.79
CA PHE A 275 5.21 -4.43 8.81
C PHE A 275 4.97 -5.18 10.12
N GLU A 276 6.01 -5.80 10.66
CA GLU A 276 5.94 -6.60 11.88
C GLU A 276 6.82 -6.00 12.96
N LEU A 277 6.23 -5.70 14.11
CA LEU A 277 6.96 -5.28 15.31
C LEU A 277 7.31 -6.52 16.14
N TRP A 278 8.60 -6.81 16.24
CA TRP A 278 9.16 -7.94 16.98
C TRP A 278 9.79 -7.44 18.27
N ASN A 279 9.52 -8.12 19.39
CA ASN A 279 10.29 -7.94 20.61
C ASN A 279 11.48 -8.90 20.58
N THR A 280 12.71 -8.38 20.49
CA THR A 280 13.94 -9.19 20.47
C THR A 280 14.76 -8.96 21.74
N THR A 281 15.83 -9.74 21.93
CA THR A 281 16.76 -9.57 23.05
C THR A 281 17.39 -8.16 23.12
N ASP A 282 17.52 -7.50 21.97
CA ASP A 282 18.07 -6.15 21.84
C ASP A 282 17.00 -5.05 21.84
N GLY A 283 15.76 -5.41 22.20
CA GLY A 283 14.59 -4.55 22.19
C GLY A 283 13.78 -4.61 20.89
N PRO A 284 12.79 -3.70 20.73
CA PRO A 284 11.86 -3.76 19.61
C PRO A 284 12.52 -3.54 18.24
N ARG A 285 12.24 -4.43 17.29
CA ARG A 285 12.70 -4.37 15.89
C ARG A 285 11.51 -4.38 14.95
N LEU A 286 11.62 -3.61 13.87
CA LEU A 286 10.66 -3.66 12.77
C LEU A 286 11.21 -4.58 11.68
N LYS A 287 10.37 -5.50 11.21
CA LYS A 287 10.62 -6.29 10.01
C LYS A 287 9.58 -5.91 8.98
N VAL A 288 10.05 -5.59 7.78
CA VAL A 288 9.19 -5.24 6.65
C VAL A 288 9.41 -6.29 5.57
N PHE A 289 8.37 -6.71 4.85
CA PHE A 289 8.52 -7.58 3.67
C PHE A 289 7.30 -7.43 2.75
N ILE A 290 7.41 -7.95 1.54
CA ILE A 290 6.32 -7.93 0.56
C ILE A 290 5.88 -9.35 0.20
N SER A 291 4.57 -9.55 0.11
CA SER A 291 4.01 -10.70 -0.58
C SER A 291 3.52 -10.23 -1.94
N ILE A 292 4.18 -10.75 -2.97
CA ILE A 292 3.63 -10.78 -4.32
C ILE A 292 3.17 -12.23 -4.47
N ILE A 293 1.90 -12.48 -4.81
CA ILE A 293 1.34 -13.84 -4.86
C ILE A 293 2.09 -14.78 -5.84
N PHE A 294 3.06 -14.25 -6.60
CA PHE A 294 3.95 -15.01 -7.48
C PHE A 294 5.46 -14.90 -7.17
N TYR A 295 5.91 -14.11 -6.18
CA TYR A 295 7.32 -14.01 -5.78
C TYR A 295 7.49 -13.70 -4.28
N HIS A 296 8.25 -14.55 -3.57
CA HIS A 296 8.72 -14.25 -2.22
C HIS A 296 9.99 -13.40 -2.27
N LEU A 297 9.85 -12.08 -2.20
CA LEU A 297 10.97 -11.17 -1.92
C LEU A 297 11.05 -10.93 -0.41
N LYS A 298 12.14 -11.40 0.21
CA LYS A 298 12.50 -11.09 1.60
C LYS A 298 13.57 -9.98 1.60
N GLU A 299 13.18 -8.72 1.59
CA GLU A 299 14.07 -7.65 2.05
C GLU A 299 13.76 -7.35 3.51
N VAL A 300 14.77 -7.28 4.38
CA VAL A 300 14.60 -6.94 5.81
C VAL A 300 15.10 -5.52 6.03
N PHE A 301 14.19 -4.57 6.24
CA PHE A 301 14.55 -3.20 6.62
C PHE A 301 14.72 -3.10 8.14
N THR A 302 15.89 -2.65 8.61
CA THR A 302 16.15 -2.41 10.04
C THR A 302 15.88 -0.95 10.41
N LYS A 303 15.60 -0.67 11.69
CA LYS A 303 15.35 0.69 12.25
C LYS A 303 16.47 1.71 11.91
N GLN A 304 17.67 1.25 11.63
CA GLN A 304 18.82 2.08 11.26
C GLN A 304 18.74 2.61 9.81
N ASN A 305 18.13 1.85 8.89
CA ASN A 305 17.95 2.27 7.50
C ASN A 305 16.82 3.29 7.33
N LEU A 306 15.77 3.19 8.17
CA LEU A 306 14.66 4.16 8.19
C LEU A 306 15.11 5.57 8.63
N LYS A 307 16.15 5.69 9.47
CA LYS A 307 16.72 6.98 9.91
C LYS A 307 17.47 7.74 8.80
N ARG A 308 17.85 7.07 7.70
CA ARG A 308 18.61 7.68 6.59
C ARG A 308 17.73 8.41 5.58
N ILE A 309 16.44 8.07 5.56
CA ILE A 309 15.45 8.49 4.56
C ILE A 309 14.75 9.83 4.94
N LEU A 310 14.80 10.20 6.22
CA LEU A 310 14.22 11.43 6.76
C LEU A 310 15.34 12.29 7.40
N PRO A 311 16.01 13.18 6.63
CA PRO A 311 17.22 13.87 7.10
C PRO A 311 16.93 15.04 8.05
N ASP A 312 15.69 15.51 8.17
CA ASP A 312 15.40 16.71 8.97
C ASP A 312 15.26 16.40 10.46
N ARG A 313 16.40 16.53 11.14
CA ARG A 313 16.64 16.29 12.56
C ARG A 313 16.17 17.45 13.45
N ARG A 314 14.95 17.96 13.28
CA ARG A 314 14.35 18.94 14.21
C ARG A 314 13.23 18.39 15.10
N LEU A 315 12.84 17.13 14.94
CA LEU A 315 11.79 16.48 15.76
C LEU A 315 12.29 15.30 16.61
N PHE A 316 13.59 15.04 16.65
CA PHE A 316 14.16 14.12 17.63
C PHE A 316 14.37 14.83 18.97
N VAL A 317 13.35 14.79 19.83
CA VAL A 317 13.53 15.00 21.27
C VAL A 317 14.60 14.00 21.74
N ARG A 318 15.64 14.52 22.38
CA ARG A 318 16.68 13.75 23.10
C ARG A 318 16.03 12.68 23.95
N TRP A 319 16.40 11.42 23.73
CA TRP A 319 16.23 10.36 24.73
C TRP A 319 17.60 9.79 25.06
N THR A 320 18.25 10.43 26.03
CA THR A 320 19.26 9.82 26.89
C THR A 320 18.58 9.52 28.22
N LEU A 321 18.39 8.24 28.54
CA LEU A 321 18.16 7.77 29.90
C LEU A 321 19.16 6.65 30.17
N ARG A 322 20.32 7.06 30.66
CA ARG A 322 21.04 6.37 31.75
C ARG A 322 20.98 7.35 32.93
N PRO A 323 20.93 6.84 34.18
CA PRO A 323 20.18 7.41 35.31
C PRO A 323 20.25 8.92 35.47
#